data_AF-A0A9W8UQD0-F1
#
_entry.id   AF-A0A9W8UQD0-F1
#
_cell.length_a   1.000
_cell.length_b   1.000
_cell.length_c   1.000
_cell.angle_alpha   90.00
_cell.angle_beta   90.00
_cell.angle_gamma   90.00
#
_symmetry.space_group_name_H-M   'P 1'
#
loop_
_entity.id
_entity.type
_entity.pdbx_description
1 polymer ?
#
loop_
_entity_poly.entity_id
_entity_poly.type
_entity_poly.pdbx_seq_one_letter_code
_entity_poly.pdbx_strand_id
1 'polypeptide(L)'
;MPSDNMTDSETPKGPPPGYDEAAAEHTAGSRPAPPPGLRRGPAPLDIPIIKHLNAKRVILASASPRRKALLQQVGLRNLEITPSTIPEDLDKSIYGPWEYVSETGRRKALNVYQKSLETHLNSIPDPDLVISADTVIVTREGRILEKPRNEADHIAMLKLLRDTRMHRVLTSVTTIAPREDARHPGYAMSTQTVETKVYFHSDEGGLPDDVITAYVKTREGVDKAGGYGIQGIGGLLLIEKIEGSMDNVIGLPVQKTLQLAEKVIFRQEEVDFEGEEEESDG
;
A
#
# COMPACT_ATOMS: atom_id res chain seq x y z
N MET A 1 -9.44 71.48 -0.88
CA MET A 1 -10.79 72.00 -1.16
C MET A 1 -11.04 71.81 -2.65
N PRO A 2 -12.19 71.26 -3.06
CA PRO A 2 -12.44 69.82 -3.19
C PRO A 2 -12.89 69.52 -4.66
N SER A 3 -13.30 68.33 -5.14
CA SER A 3 -14.13 67.27 -4.56
C SER A 3 -14.17 66.06 -5.52
N ASP A 4 -14.18 64.86 -4.94
CA ASP A 4 -14.63 63.60 -5.55
C ASP A 4 -16.03 63.71 -6.18
N ASN A 5 -16.30 62.87 -7.18
CA ASN A 5 -17.60 62.18 -7.18
C ASN A 5 -17.52 60.79 -7.83
N MET A 6 -17.76 59.79 -6.98
CA MET A 6 -18.19 58.43 -7.29
C MET A 6 -19.63 58.42 -7.81
N THR A 7 -19.94 57.51 -8.74
CA THR A 7 -21.23 56.83 -8.91
C THR A 7 -20.95 55.55 -9.71
N ASP A 8 -21.47 54.36 -9.45
CA ASP A 8 -22.18 53.78 -8.31
C ASP A 8 -22.15 52.26 -8.55
N SER A 9 -22.19 51.47 -7.49
CA SER A 9 -22.20 50.00 -7.53
C SER A 9 -23.60 49.45 -7.78
N GLU A 10 -23.76 48.47 -8.67
CA GLU A 10 -24.91 47.54 -8.60
C GLU A 10 -24.44 46.15 -8.18
N THR A 11 -24.37 45.95 -6.87
CA THR A 11 -24.30 44.64 -6.23
C THR A 11 -25.72 44.06 -6.18
N PRO A 12 -25.99 42.84 -6.68
CA PRO A 12 -27.30 42.22 -6.52
C PRO A 12 -27.59 41.97 -5.04
N LYS A 13 -28.62 42.63 -4.51
CA LYS A 13 -29.15 42.41 -3.15
C LYS A 13 -30.13 41.24 -3.17
N GLY A 14 -29.71 40.11 -2.64
CA GLY A 14 -30.56 38.99 -2.26
C GLY A 14 -29.76 37.94 -1.49
N PRO A 15 -30.33 37.25 -0.47
CA PRO A 15 -29.63 36.14 0.17
C PRO A 15 -29.44 35.00 -0.84
N PRO A 16 -28.31 34.28 -0.83
CA PRO A 16 -28.10 33.17 -1.74
C PRO A 16 -29.16 32.07 -1.50
N PRO A 17 -29.64 31.39 -2.54
CA PRO A 17 -30.63 30.33 -2.39
C PRO A 17 -30.10 29.20 -1.51
N GLY A 18 -31.00 28.59 -0.74
CA GLY A 18 -30.70 27.54 0.22
C GLY A 18 -30.26 26.22 -0.45
N TYR A 19 -29.43 25.46 0.26
CA TYR A 19 -28.71 24.27 -0.19
C TYR A 19 -29.60 23.12 -0.73
N ASP A 20 -30.92 23.15 -0.49
CA ASP A 20 -31.86 22.10 -0.91
C ASP A 20 -32.68 22.44 -2.18
N GLU A 21 -32.73 23.71 -2.62
CA GLU A 21 -33.49 24.08 -3.84
C GLU A 21 -32.68 23.89 -5.14
N ALA A 22 -31.35 23.85 -5.06
CA ALA A 22 -30.47 23.51 -6.19
C ALA A 22 -30.45 22.00 -6.52
N ALA A 23 -30.97 21.15 -5.62
CA ALA A 23 -30.94 19.69 -5.75
C ALA A 23 -32.15 19.11 -6.52
N ALA A 24 -33.20 19.89 -6.76
CA ALA A 24 -34.44 19.41 -7.37
C ALA A 24 -34.52 19.56 -8.91
N GLU A 25 -33.67 20.37 -9.54
CA GLU A 25 -33.71 20.62 -11.00
C GLU A 25 -32.80 19.70 -11.85
N HIS A 26 -32.03 18.80 -11.23
CA HIS A 26 -31.09 17.92 -11.95
C HIS A 26 -31.47 16.43 -12.02
N THR A 27 -32.67 16.07 -11.62
CA THR A 27 -33.21 14.71 -11.79
C THR A 27 -34.17 14.62 -12.97
N ALA A 28 -33.59 14.44 -14.17
CA ALA A 28 -34.12 13.70 -15.33
C ALA A 28 -33.59 14.31 -16.64
N GLY A 29 -32.29 14.16 -16.88
CA GLY A 29 -31.67 14.49 -18.17
C GLY A 29 -30.64 13.44 -18.51
N SER A 30 -30.80 12.80 -19.67
CA SER A 30 -29.77 11.98 -20.31
C SER A 30 -28.40 12.66 -20.15
N ARG A 31 -27.43 11.99 -19.52
CA ARG A 31 -26.06 12.49 -19.41
C ARG A 31 -25.56 12.79 -20.83
N PRO A 32 -25.21 14.04 -21.17
CA PRO A 32 -24.63 14.32 -22.47
C PRO A 32 -23.30 13.58 -22.59
N ALA A 33 -23.05 13.04 -23.79
CA ALA A 33 -21.78 12.38 -24.10
C ALA A 33 -20.62 13.34 -23.78
N PRO A 34 -19.51 12.83 -23.20
CA PRO A 34 -18.38 13.69 -22.85
C PRO A 34 -17.85 14.37 -24.12
N PRO A 35 -17.41 15.63 -24.02
CA PRO A 35 -16.94 16.38 -25.18
C PRO A 35 -15.78 15.63 -25.87
N PRO A 36 -15.75 15.61 -27.22
CA PRO A 36 -14.68 14.95 -27.95
C PRO A 36 -13.36 15.64 -27.63
N GLY A 37 -12.44 14.92 -26.97
CA GLY A 37 -11.12 15.46 -26.61
C GLY A 37 -10.67 15.22 -25.17
N LEU A 38 -11.54 14.73 -24.28
CA LEU A 38 -11.08 14.16 -23.01
C LEU A 38 -10.24 12.93 -23.32
N ARG A 39 -8.91 13.05 -23.19
CA ARG A 39 -7.99 11.92 -23.26
C ARG A 39 -8.47 10.89 -22.25
N ARG A 40 -9.11 9.83 -22.73
CA ARG A 40 -9.37 8.65 -21.90
C ARG A 40 -8.01 8.23 -21.36
N GLY A 41 -7.93 8.05 -20.05
CA GLY A 41 -6.74 7.46 -19.43
C GLY A 41 -6.39 6.14 -20.14
N PRO A 42 -5.19 5.59 -19.89
CA PRO A 42 -4.81 4.30 -20.45
C PRO A 42 -5.92 3.27 -20.21
N ALA A 43 -6.17 2.44 -21.22
CA ALA A 43 -7.18 1.39 -21.10
C ALA A 43 -6.83 0.50 -19.90
N PRO A 44 -7.83 -0.06 -19.19
CA PRO A 44 -7.58 -0.99 -18.11
C PRO A 44 -6.74 -2.17 -18.60
N LEU A 45 -5.79 -2.61 -17.77
CA LEU A 45 -5.03 -3.82 -18.05
C LEU A 45 -5.99 -5.02 -18.06
N ASP A 46 -6.05 -5.74 -19.19
CA ASP A 46 -6.92 -6.90 -19.39
C ASP A 46 -6.08 -8.16 -19.58
N ILE A 47 -5.63 -8.72 -18.44
CA ILE A 47 -4.87 -9.98 -18.40
C ILE A 47 -5.65 -11.06 -17.64
N PRO A 48 -5.41 -12.36 -17.90
CA PRO A 48 -6.21 -13.45 -17.35
C PRO A 48 -6.35 -13.42 -15.82
N ILE A 49 -5.26 -13.20 -15.08
CA ILE A 49 -5.31 -13.14 -13.61
C ILE A 49 -6.19 -11.99 -13.11
N ILE A 50 -6.06 -10.78 -13.66
CA ILE A 50 -6.87 -9.62 -13.25
C ILE A 50 -8.35 -9.87 -13.54
N LYS A 51 -8.67 -10.46 -14.70
CA LYS A 51 -10.04 -10.84 -15.05
C LYS A 51 -10.60 -11.89 -14.08
N HIS A 52 -9.82 -12.91 -13.76
CA HIS A 52 -10.19 -13.94 -12.78
C HIS A 52 -10.46 -13.30 -11.41
N LEU A 53 -9.51 -12.55 -10.86
CA LEU A 53 -9.61 -11.93 -9.54
C LEU A 53 -10.81 -10.96 -9.44
N ASN A 54 -11.15 -10.23 -10.50
CA ASN A 54 -12.32 -9.34 -10.50
C ASN A 54 -13.67 -10.09 -10.44
N ALA A 55 -13.71 -11.38 -10.80
CA ALA A 55 -14.91 -12.23 -10.72
C ALA A 55 -15.00 -13.00 -9.38
N LYS A 56 -14.01 -12.84 -8.51
CA LYS A 56 -13.82 -13.60 -7.28
C LYS A 56 -13.86 -12.71 -6.04
N ARG A 57 -13.98 -13.31 -4.86
CA ARG A 57 -13.83 -12.62 -3.57
C ARG A 57 -12.36 -12.56 -3.20
N VAL A 58 -11.75 -11.39 -3.42
CA VAL A 58 -10.34 -11.13 -3.08
C VAL A 58 -10.24 -10.19 -1.89
N ILE A 59 -9.52 -10.63 -0.85
CA ILE A 59 -9.29 -9.86 0.36
C ILE A 59 -7.87 -9.32 0.39
N LEU A 60 -7.71 -8.01 0.57
CA LEU A 60 -6.45 -7.40 0.98
C LEU A 60 -6.40 -7.32 2.52
N ALA A 61 -5.52 -8.12 3.11
CA ALA A 61 -5.25 -8.22 4.54
C ALA A 61 -4.44 -7.02 5.09
N SER A 62 -4.78 -5.79 4.67
CA SER A 62 -4.02 -4.59 5.02
C SER A 62 -4.90 -3.34 5.09
N ALA A 63 -4.67 -2.51 6.11
CA ALA A 63 -5.27 -1.18 6.23
C ALA A 63 -4.60 -0.11 5.35
N SER A 64 -3.52 -0.43 4.63
CA SER A 64 -2.73 0.56 3.90
C SER A 64 -3.47 1.06 2.65
N PRO A 65 -3.84 2.35 2.57
CA PRO A 65 -4.51 2.90 1.39
C PRO A 65 -3.59 2.87 0.15
N ARG A 66 -2.27 2.91 0.34
CA ARG A 66 -1.28 2.85 -0.75
C ARG A 66 -1.29 1.49 -1.46
N ARG A 67 -1.36 0.40 -0.69
CA ARG A 67 -1.41 -0.96 -1.25
C ARG A 67 -2.69 -1.20 -2.04
N LYS A 68 -3.82 -0.72 -1.51
CA LYS A 68 -5.10 -0.72 -2.23
C LYS A 68 -5.01 0.06 -3.55
N ALA A 69 -4.46 1.27 -3.51
CA ALA A 69 -4.32 2.12 -4.69
C ALA A 69 -3.46 1.45 -5.78
N LEU A 70 -2.35 0.81 -5.39
CA LEU A 70 -1.48 0.07 -6.32
C LEU A 70 -2.20 -1.07 -7.04
N LEU A 71 -2.99 -1.88 -6.32
CA LEU A 71 -3.77 -2.96 -6.94
C LEU A 71 -4.90 -2.42 -7.82
N GLN A 72 -5.56 -1.33 -7.42
CA GLN A 72 -6.59 -0.68 -8.24
C GLN A 72 -6.01 -0.08 -9.53
N GLN A 73 -4.78 0.43 -9.49
CA GLN A 73 -4.09 0.99 -10.65
C GLN A 73 -3.85 -0.06 -11.75
N VAL A 74 -3.64 -1.33 -11.39
CA VAL A 74 -3.53 -2.44 -12.35
C VAL A 74 -4.87 -3.07 -12.73
N GLY A 75 -5.99 -2.47 -12.31
CA GLY A 75 -7.34 -2.87 -12.72
C GLY A 75 -8.04 -3.87 -11.80
N LEU A 76 -7.49 -4.15 -10.62
CA LEU A 76 -8.15 -4.97 -9.61
C LEU A 76 -9.17 -4.13 -8.84
N ARG A 77 -10.45 -4.23 -9.22
CA ARG A 77 -11.54 -3.36 -8.76
C ARG A 77 -12.33 -3.95 -7.61
N ASN A 78 -12.50 -5.27 -7.59
CA ASN A 78 -13.27 -5.97 -6.56
C ASN A 78 -12.35 -6.43 -5.42
N LEU A 79 -11.95 -5.49 -4.57
CA LEU A 79 -11.08 -5.74 -3.41
C LEU A 79 -11.82 -5.47 -2.10
N GLU A 80 -11.99 -6.51 -1.31
CA GLU A 80 -12.39 -6.41 0.09
C GLU A 80 -11.17 -6.03 0.94
N ILE A 81 -11.35 -5.12 1.89
CA ILE A 81 -10.27 -4.65 2.76
C ILE A 81 -10.54 -5.14 4.17
N THR A 82 -9.74 -6.09 4.64
CA THR A 82 -9.90 -6.70 5.97
C THR A 82 -8.54 -6.73 6.67
N PRO A 83 -8.15 -5.69 7.42
CA PRO A 83 -6.87 -5.66 8.10
C PRO A 83 -6.74 -6.78 9.14
N SER A 84 -5.55 -7.40 9.22
CA SER A 84 -5.22 -8.33 10.30
C SER A 84 -5.23 -7.63 11.67
N THR A 85 -5.64 -8.36 12.70
CA THR A 85 -5.66 -7.88 14.10
C THR A 85 -4.48 -8.41 14.92
N ILE A 86 -3.57 -9.17 14.31
CA ILE A 86 -2.40 -9.72 15.01
C ILE A 86 -1.38 -8.60 15.29
N PRO A 87 -0.82 -8.54 16.52
CA PRO A 87 0.26 -7.62 16.86
C PRO A 87 1.55 -7.92 16.06
N GLU A 88 2.27 -6.87 15.68
CA GLU A 88 3.55 -6.95 14.96
C GLU A 88 4.72 -7.04 15.95
N ASP A 89 4.70 -8.02 16.86
CA ASP A 89 5.55 -8.09 18.05
C ASP A 89 6.55 -9.26 18.05
N LEU A 90 6.86 -9.80 16.86
CA LEU A 90 7.93 -10.80 16.72
C LEU A 90 9.25 -10.29 17.31
N ASP A 91 9.96 -11.17 17.99
CA ASP A 91 11.24 -10.84 18.60
C ASP A 91 12.33 -10.65 17.54
N LYS A 92 12.66 -9.39 17.27
CA LYS A 92 13.68 -8.97 16.30
C LYS A 92 15.11 -9.39 16.68
N SER A 93 15.33 -9.87 17.91
CA SER A 93 16.63 -10.43 18.31
C SER A 93 16.79 -11.90 17.86
N ILE A 94 15.67 -12.59 17.64
CA ILE A 94 15.63 -13.97 17.16
C ILE A 94 15.52 -13.98 15.63
N TYR A 95 14.66 -13.12 15.07
CA TYR A 95 14.44 -13.03 13.63
C TYR A 95 15.34 -11.97 12.98
N GLY A 96 16.05 -12.34 11.93
CA GLY A 96 16.68 -11.37 11.05
C GLY A 96 15.63 -10.54 10.29
N PRO A 97 16.02 -9.43 9.63
CA PRO A 97 15.06 -8.57 8.94
C PRO A 97 14.23 -9.27 7.86
N TRP A 98 14.79 -10.28 7.21
CA TRP A 98 14.13 -11.06 6.17
C TRP A 98 13.09 -12.02 6.74
N GLU A 99 13.46 -12.76 7.78
CA GLU A 99 12.57 -13.70 8.45
C GLU A 99 11.46 -12.95 9.19
N TYR A 100 11.78 -11.82 9.83
CA TYR A 100 10.81 -10.97 10.53
C TYR A 100 9.69 -10.48 9.60
N VAL A 101 10.07 -9.87 8.46
CA VAL A 101 9.07 -9.31 7.53
C VAL A 101 8.28 -10.44 6.85
N SER A 102 8.93 -11.55 6.54
CA SER A 102 8.29 -12.73 5.95
C SER A 102 7.24 -13.32 6.88
N GLU A 103 7.63 -13.63 8.13
CA GLU A 103 6.76 -14.25 9.11
C GLU A 103 5.61 -13.33 9.52
N THR A 104 5.86 -12.01 9.62
CA THR A 104 4.81 -11.02 9.89
C THR A 104 3.77 -11.01 8.75
N GLY A 105 4.22 -11.00 7.49
CA GLY A 105 3.35 -11.11 6.32
C GLY A 105 2.51 -12.39 6.34
N ARG A 106 3.14 -13.52 6.61
CA ARG A 106 2.50 -14.84 6.68
C ARG A 106 1.43 -14.93 7.75
N ARG A 107 1.75 -14.50 8.98
CA ARG A 107 0.79 -14.46 10.11
C ARG A 107 -0.42 -13.57 9.81
N LYS A 108 -0.21 -12.42 9.16
CA LYS A 108 -1.31 -11.52 8.77
C LYS A 108 -2.24 -12.16 7.75
N ALA A 109 -1.69 -12.83 6.73
CA ALA A 109 -2.51 -13.52 5.73
C ALA A 109 -3.32 -14.65 6.38
N LEU A 110 -2.65 -15.50 7.17
CA LEU A 110 -3.28 -16.65 7.80
C LEU A 110 -4.37 -16.24 8.79
N ASN A 111 -4.17 -15.19 9.58
CA ASN A 111 -5.18 -14.66 10.48
C ASN A 111 -6.46 -14.25 9.76
N VAL A 112 -6.33 -13.47 8.68
CA VAL A 112 -7.47 -12.99 7.91
C VAL A 112 -8.16 -14.15 7.20
N TYR A 113 -7.39 -15.09 6.64
CA TYR A 113 -7.92 -16.29 6.01
C TYR A 113 -8.73 -17.13 7.00
N GLN A 114 -8.15 -17.54 8.14
CA GLN A 114 -8.83 -18.36 9.15
C GLN A 114 -10.09 -17.67 9.69
N LYS A 115 -10.00 -16.38 10.04
CA LYS A 115 -11.16 -15.61 10.53
C LYS A 115 -12.27 -15.50 9.49
N SER A 116 -11.92 -15.40 8.21
CA SER A 116 -12.91 -15.35 7.13
C SER A 116 -13.64 -16.68 6.95
N LEU A 117 -13.00 -17.80 7.25
CA LEU A 117 -13.62 -19.13 7.27
C LEU A 117 -14.51 -19.33 8.51
N GLU A 118 -14.09 -18.85 9.68
CA GLU A 118 -14.93 -18.92 10.90
C GLU A 118 -16.23 -18.13 10.76
N THR A 119 -16.21 -17.06 9.96
CA THR A 119 -17.37 -16.21 9.68
C THR A 119 -18.25 -16.84 8.60
N HIS A 120 -18.67 -18.10 8.79
CA HIS A 120 -19.71 -18.77 8.00
C HIS A 120 -21.11 -18.17 8.26
N LEU A 121 -21.25 -16.85 8.11
CA LEU A 121 -22.57 -16.28 7.89
C LEU A 121 -23.02 -16.80 6.51
N ASN A 122 -24.13 -17.55 6.46
CA ASN A 122 -24.68 -18.26 5.28
C ASN A 122 -24.79 -17.44 3.97
N SER A 123 -24.51 -16.13 3.99
CA SER A 123 -24.62 -15.20 2.88
C SER A 123 -23.29 -14.67 2.34
N ILE A 124 -22.13 -14.99 2.96
CA ILE A 124 -20.81 -14.53 2.49
C ILE A 124 -19.98 -15.77 2.09
N PRO A 125 -19.60 -15.92 0.81
CA PRO A 125 -18.75 -17.02 0.39
C PRO A 125 -17.34 -16.89 0.96
N ASP A 126 -16.66 -18.01 1.18
CA ASP A 126 -15.23 -18.05 1.58
C ASP A 126 -14.36 -17.27 0.57
N PRO A 127 -13.22 -16.71 0.99
CA PRO A 127 -12.37 -15.96 0.07
C PRO A 127 -11.71 -16.89 -0.96
N ASP A 128 -11.68 -16.44 -2.22
CA ASP A 128 -10.92 -17.12 -3.28
C ASP A 128 -9.42 -16.75 -3.22
N LEU A 129 -9.08 -15.60 -2.62
CA LEU A 129 -7.71 -15.16 -2.44
C LEU A 129 -7.60 -14.17 -1.26
N VAL A 130 -6.62 -14.39 -0.39
CA VAL A 130 -6.17 -13.42 0.61
C VAL A 130 -4.77 -12.96 0.26
N ILE A 131 -4.56 -11.65 0.17
CA ILE A 131 -3.27 -11.02 -0.07
C ILE A 131 -2.88 -10.25 1.18
N SER A 132 -1.73 -10.55 1.78
CA SER A 132 -1.11 -9.70 2.80
C SER A 132 0.19 -9.10 2.29
N ALA A 133 0.61 -8.02 2.93
CA ALA A 133 1.96 -7.52 2.78
C ALA A 133 2.45 -6.89 4.08
N ASP A 134 3.74 -7.00 4.33
CA ASP A 134 4.44 -6.33 5.43
C ASP A 134 5.66 -5.60 4.88
N THR A 135 5.95 -4.41 5.38
CA THR A 135 7.04 -3.56 4.85
C THR A 135 7.85 -2.99 5.99
N VAL A 136 9.16 -3.23 5.96
CA VAL A 136 10.12 -2.71 6.93
C VAL A 136 11.26 -1.98 6.23
N ILE A 137 11.84 -1.02 6.94
CA ILE A 137 13.08 -0.35 6.53
C ILE A 137 14.23 -0.94 7.33
N VAL A 138 15.32 -1.27 6.66
CA VAL A 138 16.50 -1.87 7.28
C VAL A 138 17.68 -0.95 7.03
N THR A 139 18.31 -0.45 8.09
CA THR A 139 19.51 0.38 7.96
C THR A 139 20.66 -0.42 7.38
N ARG A 140 21.73 0.27 6.97
CA ARG A 140 22.93 -0.36 6.43
C ARG A 140 23.57 -1.37 7.41
N GLU A 141 23.42 -1.12 8.71
CA GLU A 141 23.91 -1.95 9.81
C GLU A 141 22.96 -3.10 10.18
N GLY A 142 21.84 -3.24 9.46
CA GLY A 142 20.88 -4.33 9.68
C GLY A 142 19.78 -4.02 10.71
N ARG A 143 19.66 -2.78 11.20
CA ARG A 143 18.61 -2.42 12.17
C ARG A 143 17.27 -2.22 11.47
N ILE A 144 16.21 -2.85 11.99
CA ILE A 144 14.84 -2.63 11.54
C ILE A 144 14.31 -1.31 12.09
N LEU A 145 13.79 -0.47 11.20
CA LEU A 145 13.08 0.77 11.49
C LEU A 145 11.61 0.62 11.14
N GLU A 146 10.76 0.88 12.13
CA GLU A 146 9.30 0.89 11.99
C GLU A 146 8.80 2.33 11.82
N LYS A 147 7.54 2.57 12.18
CA LYS A 147 6.93 3.90 12.21
C LYS A 147 7.55 4.72 13.35
N PRO A 148 7.78 6.04 13.16
CA PRO A 148 8.27 6.90 14.22
C PRO A 148 7.24 7.01 15.35
N ARG A 149 7.71 7.05 16.60
CA ARG A 149 6.84 7.12 17.80
C ARG A 149 6.38 8.54 18.11
N ASN A 150 7.22 9.52 17.81
CA ASN A 150 6.99 10.94 18.03
C ASN A 150 7.88 11.78 17.09
N GLU A 151 7.71 13.10 17.11
CA GLU A 151 8.43 14.03 16.24
C GLU A 151 9.96 13.97 16.40
N ALA A 152 10.46 13.86 17.64
CA ALA A 152 11.89 13.78 17.91
C ALA A 152 12.50 12.48 17.35
N ASP A 153 11.80 11.36 17.54
CA ASP A 153 12.15 10.06 16.97
C ASP A 153 12.13 10.11 15.43
N HIS A 154 11.15 10.79 14.84
CA HIS A 154 11.03 10.98 13.40
C HIS A 154 12.22 11.74 12.82
N ILE A 155 12.61 12.87 13.43
CA ILE A 155 13.79 13.64 13.01
C ILE A 155 15.06 12.80 13.15
N ALA A 156 15.25 12.11 14.28
CA ALA A 156 16.42 11.27 14.51
C ALA A 156 16.52 10.14 13.48
N MET A 157 15.39 9.51 13.15
CA MET A 157 15.29 8.46 12.14
C MET A 157 15.70 8.96 10.75
N LEU A 158 15.19 10.12 10.32
CA LEU A 158 15.53 10.69 9.01
C LEU A 158 16.99 11.13 8.93
N LYS A 159 17.54 11.69 10.02
CA LYS A 159 18.97 12.01 10.10
C LYS A 159 19.83 10.76 9.99
N LEU A 160 19.47 9.68 10.69
CA LEU A 160 20.16 8.40 10.58
C LEU A 160 20.17 7.88 9.13
N LEU A 161 19.03 7.92 8.44
CA LEU A 161 18.93 7.49 7.04
C LEU A 161 19.74 8.38 6.09
N ARG A 162 19.73 9.70 6.31
CA ARG A 162 20.58 10.65 5.57
C ARG A 162 22.06 10.35 5.76
N ASP A 163 22.49 10.22 7.01
CA ASP A 163 23.91 10.10 7.38
C ASP A 163 24.50 8.76 6.92
N THR A 164 23.71 7.68 6.95
CA THR A 164 24.09 6.36 6.42
C THR A 164 23.93 6.24 4.90
N ARG A 165 23.24 7.20 4.28
CA ARG A 165 22.94 7.37 2.85
C ARG A 165 22.11 6.28 2.19
N MET A 166 22.22 5.02 2.62
CA MET A 166 21.57 3.88 1.99
C MET A 166 20.88 3.00 3.02
N HIS A 167 19.64 2.63 2.72
CA HIS A 167 18.87 1.64 3.47
C HIS A 167 18.09 0.74 2.51
N ARG A 168 17.67 -0.41 3.03
CA ARG A 168 16.88 -1.40 2.29
C ARG A 168 15.42 -1.28 2.69
N VAL A 169 14.54 -1.35 1.71
CA VAL A 169 13.10 -1.54 1.91
C VAL A 169 12.80 -2.99 1.59
N LEU A 170 12.36 -3.73 2.59
CA LEU A 170 11.92 -5.10 2.43
C LEU A 170 10.39 -5.10 2.52
N THR A 171 9.72 -5.58 1.47
CA THR A 171 8.30 -5.93 1.55
C THR A 171 8.14 -7.42 1.33
N SER A 172 7.56 -8.12 2.30
CA SER A 172 7.05 -9.46 2.11
C SER A 172 5.62 -9.41 1.64
N VAL A 173 5.29 -10.24 0.65
CA VAL A 173 3.92 -10.47 0.18
C VAL A 173 3.59 -11.93 0.39
N THR A 174 2.46 -12.19 1.04
CA THR A 174 1.91 -13.54 1.18
C THR A 174 0.56 -13.61 0.48
N THR A 175 0.36 -14.66 -0.31
CA THR A 175 -0.93 -14.97 -0.92
C THR A 175 -1.44 -16.32 -0.44
N ILE A 176 -2.71 -16.42 -0.11
CA ILE A 176 -3.39 -17.66 0.29
C ILE A 176 -4.63 -17.86 -0.58
N ALA A 177 -4.79 -19.03 -1.17
CA ALA A 177 -6.00 -19.42 -1.91
C ALA A 177 -6.46 -20.82 -1.46
N PRO A 178 -7.78 -21.09 -1.43
CA PRO A 178 -8.29 -22.41 -1.10
C PRO A 178 -7.83 -23.44 -2.15
N ARG A 179 -7.62 -24.67 -1.68
CA ARG A 179 -7.37 -25.81 -2.56
C ARG A 179 -8.69 -26.42 -3.00
N GLU A 180 -8.76 -26.84 -4.25
CA GLU A 180 -9.88 -27.66 -4.72
C GLU A 180 -9.71 -29.13 -4.31
N ASP A 181 -8.46 -29.57 -4.07
CA ASP A 181 -8.19 -30.90 -3.58
C ASP A 181 -8.33 -30.98 -2.05
N ALA A 182 -8.71 -32.16 -1.54
CA ALA A 182 -8.95 -32.38 -0.12
C ALA A 182 -7.65 -32.52 0.71
N ARG A 183 -6.52 -31.97 0.22
CA ARG A 183 -5.23 -32.05 0.94
C ARG A 183 -5.23 -31.09 2.12
N HIS A 184 -4.70 -31.53 3.25
CA HIS A 184 -4.41 -30.64 4.36
C HIS A 184 -3.25 -29.68 3.99
N PRO A 185 -3.31 -28.37 4.32
CA PRO A 185 -4.27 -27.69 5.19
C PRO A 185 -5.52 -27.11 4.50
N GLY A 186 -5.82 -27.50 3.26
CA GLY A 186 -6.98 -27.05 2.48
C GLY A 186 -6.75 -25.72 1.77
N TYR A 187 -5.52 -25.22 1.74
CA TYR A 187 -5.13 -24.01 1.04
C TYR A 187 -3.71 -24.11 0.51
N ALA A 188 -3.42 -23.34 -0.55
CA ALA A 188 -2.08 -23.08 -1.03
C ALA A 188 -1.65 -21.70 -0.53
N MET A 189 -0.43 -21.60 0.01
CA MET A 189 0.14 -20.36 0.52
C MET A 189 1.54 -20.18 -0.05
N SER A 190 1.84 -18.98 -0.54
CA SER A 190 3.18 -18.65 -1.01
C SER A 190 3.57 -17.26 -0.52
N THR A 191 4.82 -17.12 -0.09
CA THR A 191 5.36 -15.88 0.46
C THR A 191 6.65 -15.53 -0.26
N GLN A 192 6.82 -14.28 -0.67
CA GLN A 192 8.10 -13.81 -1.20
C GLN A 192 8.41 -12.39 -0.73
N THR A 193 9.66 -12.19 -0.30
CA THR A 193 10.21 -10.89 0.09
C THR A 193 10.94 -10.24 -1.08
N VAL A 194 10.62 -8.97 -1.34
CA VAL A 194 11.27 -8.14 -2.34
C VAL A 194 12.08 -7.05 -1.65
N GLU A 195 13.32 -6.88 -2.09
CA GLU A 195 14.20 -5.80 -1.65
C GLU A 195 14.24 -4.65 -2.65
N THR A 196 14.32 -3.43 -2.14
CA THR A 196 14.75 -2.27 -2.92
C THR A 196 15.67 -1.40 -2.08
N LYS A 197 16.82 -1.01 -2.63
CA LYS A 197 17.74 -0.08 -1.97
C LYS A 197 17.30 1.34 -2.27
N VAL A 198 17.27 2.18 -1.25
CA VAL A 198 16.92 3.59 -1.35
C VAL A 198 18.12 4.40 -0.88
N TYR A 199 18.45 5.43 -1.63
CA TYR A 199 19.56 6.31 -1.36
C TYR A 199 19.03 7.71 -1.05
N PHE A 200 19.37 8.24 0.11
CA PHE A 200 19.05 9.61 0.47
C PHE A 200 20.14 10.58 0.00
N HIS A 201 19.73 11.82 -0.28
CA HIS A 201 20.65 12.94 -0.41
C HIS A 201 21.47 13.11 0.89
N SER A 202 22.72 13.56 0.79
CA SER A 202 23.49 14.01 1.97
C SER A 202 23.05 15.41 2.42
N ASP A 203 23.56 15.82 3.58
CA ASP A 203 23.53 17.22 4.04
C ASP A 203 24.02 18.19 2.94
N GLU A 204 25.27 18.01 2.48
CA GLU A 204 25.84 18.76 1.34
C GLU A 204 25.11 18.51 0.01
N GLY A 205 24.32 17.44 -0.07
CA GLY A 205 23.57 17.03 -1.26
C GLY A 205 22.15 17.60 -1.31
N GLY A 206 21.81 18.53 -0.43
CA GLY A 206 20.49 19.18 -0.39
C GLY A 206 19.52 18.63 0.67
N LEU A 207 20.00 17.83 1.62
CA LEU A 207 19.21 17.36 2.77
C LEU A 207 19.71 17.88 4.14
N PRO A 208 19.81 19.20 4.36
CA PRO A 208 20.14 19.77 5.65
C PRO A 208 19.04 19.57 6.71
N ASP A 209 19.39 19.87 7.96
CA ASP A 209 18.54 19.65 9.13
C ASP A 209 17.19 20.41 9.09
N ASP A 210 17.17 21.59 8.48
CA ASP A 210 15.97 22.40 8.29
C ASP A 210 15.00 21.75 7.29
N VAL A 211 15.51 21.14 6.20
CA VAL A 211 14.71 20.34 5.26
C VAL A 211 14.09 19.13 5.96
N ILE A 212 14.86 18.39 6.74
CA ILE A 212 14.34 17.25 7.53
C ILE A 212 13.25 17.73 8.49
N THR A 213 13.51 18.81 9.23
CA THR A 213 12.55 19.36 10.21
C THR A 213 11.28 19.85 9.51
N ALA A 214 11.40 20.49 8.35
CA ALA A 214 10.26 20.92 7.55
C ALA A 214 9.45 19.72 7.02
N TYR A 215 10.12 18.66 6.55
CA TYR A 215 9.46 17.43 6.10
C TYR A 215 8.66 16.78 7.23
N VAL A 216 9.24 16.65 8.43
CA VAL A 216 8.53 16.07 9.58
C VAL A 216 7.25 16.85 9.91
N LYS A 217 7.27 18.18 9.80
CA LYS A 217 6.07 19.03 10.00
C LYS A 217 4.96 18.79 8.98
N THR A 218 5.26 18.27 7.79
CA THR A 218 4.23 17.88 6.80
C THR A 218 3.41 16.69 7.28
N ARG A 219 3.92 15.92 8.24
CA ARG A 219 3.37 14.65 8.72
C ARG A 219 3.23 13.57 7.65
N GLU A 220 3.84 13.74 6.47
CA GLU A 220 3.75 12.77 5.38
C GLU A 220 4.27 11.39 5.80
N GLY A 221 5.33 11.33 6.62
CA GLY A 221 5.99 10.08 7.02
C GLY A 221 5.42 9.36 8.25
N VAL A 222 4.44 9.93 8.97
CA VAL A 222 4.07 9.43 10.33
C VAL A 222 3.51 8.01 10.36
N ASP A 223 2.86 7.57 9.28
CA ASP A 223 2.25 6.25 9.15
C ASP A 223 3.14 5.25 8.38
N LYS A 224 4.41 5.58 8.16
CA LYS A 224 5.33 4.84 7.26
C LYS A 224 6.54 4.32 8.00
N ALA A 225 6.96 3.10 7.67
CA ALA A 225 8.23 2.56 8.15
C ALA A 225 9.38 3.46 7.68
N GLY A 226 10.34 3.75 8.55
CA GLY A 226 11.44 4.69 8.27
C GLY A 226 11.03 6.16 8.20
N GLY A 227 9.75 6.49 8.41
CA GLY A 227 9.29 7.87 8.51
C GLY A 227 9.29 8.65 7.20
N TYR A 228 9.25 8.02 6.03
CA TYR A 228 9.17 8.76 4.77
C TYR A 228 8.29 8.08 3.72
N GLY A 229 7.83 8.85 2.73
CA GLY A 229 7.12 8.34 1.55
C GLY A 229 7.88 8.63 0.27
N ILE A 230 7.99 7.65 -0.63
CA ILE A 230 8.53 7.89 -1.99
C ILE A 230 7.54 8.64 -2.89
N GLN A 231 6.25 8.60 -2.56
CA GLN A 231 5.22 9.38 -3.23
C GLN A 231 4.97 10.66 -2.42
N GLY A 232 5.28 11.82 -3.00
CA GLY A 232 5.09 13.12 -2.37
C GLY A 232 6.39 13.86 -2.15
N ILE A 233 6.44 14.67 -1.09
CA ILE A 233 7.57 15.53 -0.75
C ILE A 233 8.80 14.67 -0.42
N GLY A 234 8.60 13.53 0.23
CA GLY A 234 9.71 12.65 0.61
C GLY A 234 10.49 12.15 -0.59
N GLY A 235 9.81 11.72 -1.65
CA GLY A 235 10.45 11.29 -2.90
C GLY A 235 11.10 12.42 -3.70
N LEU A 236 10.62 13.66 -3.54
CA LEU A 236 11.16 14.82 -4.26
C LEU A 236 12.35 15.47 -3.57
N LEU A 237 12.43 15.40 -2.24
CA LEU A 237 13.46 16.11 -1.46
C LEU A 237 14.43 15.21 -0.70
N LEU A 238 14.03 13.99 -0.31
CA LEU A 238 14.87 13.13 0.53
C LEU A 238 15.66 12.12 -0.31
N ILE A 239 15.06 11.57 -1.36
CA ILE A 239 15.57 10.43 -2.11
C ILE A 239 16.38 10.88 -3.32
N GLU A 240 17.65 10.48 -3.38
CA GLU A 240 18.54 10.70 -4.51
C GLU A 240 18.30 9.67 -5.63
N LYS A 241 18.21 8.38 -5.27
CA LYS A 241 17.94 7.30 -6.22
C LYS A 241 17.39 6.05 -5.53
N ILE A 242 16.87 5.13 -6.33
CA ILE A 242 16.47 3.79 -5.90
C ILE A 242 17.11 2.73 -6.80
N GLU A 243 17.42 1.57 -6.23
CA GLU A 243 17.87 0.37 -6.94
C GLU A 243 16.93 -0.78 -6.60
N GLY A 244 16.01 -1.08 -7.53
CA GLY A 244 14.92 -2.04 -7.34
C GLY A 244 13.60 -1.45 -7.81
N SER A 245 12.49 -1.91 -7.22
CA SER A 245 11.14 -1.61 -7.66
C SER A 245 10.48 -0.53 -6.82
N MET A 246 9.94 0.51 -7.47
CA MET A 246 9.35 1.68 -6.77
C MET A 246 8.07 1.34 -5.99
N ASP A 247 7.24 0.45 -6.52
CA ASP A 247 6.03 -0.07 -5.88
C ASP A 247 6.33 -0.85 -4.59
N ASN A 248 7.46 -1.58 -4.55
CA ASN A 248 7.97 -2.16 -3.30
C ASN A 248 8.22 -1.09 -2.23
N VAL A 249 8.82 0.06 -2.59
CA VAL A 249 9.05 1.18 -1.66
C VAL A 249 7.74 1.84 -1.22
N ILE A 250 6.74 1.91 -2.10
CA ILE A 250 5.39 2.37 -1.74
C ILE A 250 4.74 1.43 -0.71
N GLY A 251 5.05 0.12 -0.82
CA GLY A 251 4.70 -0.91 0.14
C GLY A 251 4.03 -2.14 -0.44
N LEU A 252 4.01 -2.32 -1.77
CA LEU A 252 3.54 -3.56 -2.40
C LEU A 252 4.22 -3.77 -3.77
N PRO A 253 5.09 -4.79 -3.94
CA PRO A 253 5.61 -5.17 -5.24
C PRO A 253 4.49 -5.85 -6.07
N VAL A 254 3.81 -5.08 -6.93
CA VAL A 254 2.56 -5.48 -7.60
C VAL A 254 2.80 -6.64 -8.57
N GLN A 255 3.85 -6.57 -9.38
CA GLN A 255 4.18 -7.65 -10.31
C GLN A 255 4.37 -8.97 -9.55
N LYS A 256 5.12 -8.92 -8.45
CA LYS A 256 5.37 -10.08 -7.61
C LYS A 256 4.08 -10.60 -6.95
N THR A 257 3.24 -9.68 -6.47
CA THR A 257 1.93 -10.01 -5.88
C THR A 257 1.04 -10.79 -6.87
N LEU A 258 0.99 -10.35 -8.13
CA LEU A 258 0.22 -11.06 -9.16
C LEU A 258 0.81 -12.43 -9.50
N GLN A 259 2.15 -12.56 -9.55
CA GLN A 259 2.80 -13.86 -9.76
C GLN A 259 2.48 -14.85 -8.64
N LEU A 260 2.52 -14.40 -7.38
CA LEU A 260 2.18 -15.25 -6.23
C LEU A 260 0.69 -15.63 -6.26
N ALA A 261 -0.20 -14.70 -6.60
CA ALA A 261 -1.62 -14.98 -6.78
C ALA A 261 -1.87 -16.03 -7.88
N GLU A 262 -1.21 -15.91 -9.04
CA GLU A 262 -1.26 -16.93 -10.09
C GLU A 262 -0.73 -18.27 -9.60
N LYS A 263 0.33 -18.27 -8.80
CA LYS A 263 0.93 -19.49 -8.25
C LYS A 263 -0.06 -20.23 -7.35
N VAL A 264 -0.62 -19.55 -6.35
CA VAL A 264 -1.54 -20.19 -5.39
C VAL A 264 -2.92 -20.51 -5.97
N ILE A 265 -3.32 -19.88 -7.07
CA ILE A 265 -4.62 -20.17 -7.72
C ILE A 265 -4.48 -21.26 -8.79
N PHE A 266 -3.49 -21.15 -9.68
CA PHE A 266 -3.43 -21.98 -10.89
C PHE A 266 -2.30 -23.00 -10.91
N ARG A 267 -1.29 -22.86 -10.02
CA ARG A 267 -0.07 -23.69 -10.01
C ARG A 267 0.21 -24.21 -8.60
N GLN A 268 -0.84 -24.74 -7.95
CA GLN A 268 -0.80 -25.17 -6.56
C GLN A 268 0.22 -26.30 -6.31
N GLU A 269 0.49 -27.15 -7.30
CA GLU A 269 1.51 -28.20 -7.20
C GLU A 269 2.92 -27.62 -6.98
N GLU A 270 3.25 -26.46 -7.56
CA GLU A 270 4.55 -25.79 -7.36
C GLU A 270 4.73 -25.23 -5.93
N VAL A 271 3.65 -25.13 -5.16
CA VAL A 271 3.68 -24.67 -3.76
C VAL A 271 4.05 -25.81 -2.83
N ASP A 272 3.63 -27.02 -3.15
CA ASP A 272 3.87 -28.20 -2.32
C ASP A 272 5.37 -28.53 -2.23
N PHE A 273 6.08 -28.42 -3.35
CA PHE A 273 7.53 -28.67 -3.38
C PHE A 273 8.35 -27.68 -2.55
N GLU A 274 7.92 -26.41 -2.45
CA GLU A 274 8.61 -25.42 -1.60
C GLU A 274 8.39 -25.70 -0.11
N GLY A 275 7.20 -26.18 0.27
CA GLY A 275 6.92 -26.55 1.66
C GLY A 275 7.69 -27.79 2.13
N GLU A 276 7.90 -28.77 1.24
CA GLU A 276 8.70 -29.97 1.53
C GLU A 276 10.19 -29.65 1.69
N GLU A 277 10.73 -28.69 0.93
CA GLU A 277 12.12 -28.23 1.07
C GLU A 277 12.33 -27.45 2.39
N GLU A 278 11.41 -26.55 2.76
CA GLU A 278 11.48 -25.78 4.03
C GLU A 278 11.33 -26.67 5.29
N GLU A 279 10.57 -27.77 5.22
CA GLU A 279 10.45 -28.75 6.32
C GLU A 279 11.67 -29.69 6.44
N SER A 280 12.46 -29.84 5.38
CA SER A 280 13.61 -30.76 5.35
C SER A 280 14.91 -30.19 5.91
N ASP A 281 15.00 -28.87 6.05
CA ASP A 281 16.16 -28.13 6.59
C ASP A 281 15.99 -27.71 8.08
N GLY A 282 14.97 -28.22 8.76
CA GLY A 282 14.63 -27.95 10.17
C GLY A 282 15.16 -28.94 11.20
#